data_AF-A0A1E8B5H1-F1
#
_entry.id   AF-A0A1E8B5H1-F1
#
_cell.length_a   1.000
_cell.length_b   1.000
_cell.length_c   1.000
_cell.angle_alpha   90.00
_cell.angle_beta   90.00
_cell.angle_gamma   90.00
#
_symmetry.space_group_name_H-M   'P 1'
#
loop_
_entity.id
_entity.type
_entity.pdbx_description
1 polymer ?
#
loop_
_entity_poly.entity_id
_entity_poly.type
_entity_poly.pdbx_seq_one_letter_code
_entity_poly.pdbx_strand_id
1 'polypeptide(L)'
;MEELTLEDVVGSFDYTAKSTAEKFLQHNVITYEVHFYDQDERQKIDWFDVKTESEAWSAAVKEHGKSIQKIRVTVSDRTRDEIMALD
;
A
#
# COMPACT_ATOMS: atom_id res chain seq x y z
N MET A 1 -12.45 -54.94 11.71
CA MET A 1 -13.13 -53.79 11.10
C MET A 1 -12.31 -52.61 11.53
N GLU A 2 -11.50 -52.07 10.63
CA GLU A 2 -10.63 -50.94 10.97
C GLU A 2 -11.49 -49.67 11.02
N GLU A 3 -11.44 -48.97 12.15
CA GLU A 3 -12.12 -47.69 12.33
C GLU A 3 -11.28 -46.64 11.60
N LEU A 4 -11.83 -46.09 10.50
CA LEU A 4 -11.22 -44.95 9.82
C LEU A 4 -11.25 -43.75 10.77
N THR A 5 -10.09 -43.20 11.07
CA THR A 5 -9.99 -41.96 11.85
C THR A 5 -10.45 -40.79 10.99
N LEU A 6 -11.03 -39.77 11.63
CA LEU A 6 -11.57 -38.57 10.96
C LEU A 6 -10.53 -37.85 10.07
N GLU A 7 -9.25 -38.05 10.38
CA GLU A 7 -8.09 -37.51 9.68
C GLU A 7 -7.85 -38.17 8.30
N ASP A 8 -8.35 -39.40 8.09
CA ASP A 8 -8.20 -40.15 6.82
C ASP A 8 -9.23 -39.70 5.77
N VAL A 9 -10.40 -39.22 6.21
CA VAL A 9 -11.49 -38.72 5.35
C VAL A 9 -11.32 -37.25 4.99
N VAL A 10 -10.74 -36.47 5.91
CA VAL A 10 -10.55 -35.03 5.78
C VAL A 10 -9.04 -34.79 5.73
N GLY A 11 -8.44 -35.04 4.57
CA GLY A 11 -6.99 -34.87 4.36
C GLY A 11 -6.47 -33.55 4.90
N SER A 12 -5.21 -33.51 5.34
CA SER A 12 -4.61 -32.38 6.08
C SER A 12 -4.91 -31.03 5.42
N PHE A 13 -5.95 -30.36 5.90
CA PHE A 13 -6.30 -29.03 5.42
C PHE A 13 -5.29 -28.07 6.02
N ASP A 14 -4.34 -27.62 5.21
CA ASP A 14 -3.44 -26.53 5.54
C ASP A 14 -4.26 -25.25 5.63
N TYR A 15 -4.82 -25.00 6.82
CA TYR A 15 -5.73 -23.90 7.10
C TYR A 15 -4.99 -22.56 7.26
N THR A 16 -3.94 -22.31 6.45
CA THR A 16 -3.29 -20.99 6.38
C THR A 16 -4.14 -19.96 5.63
N ALA A 17 -5.47 -20.05 5.74
CA ALA A 17 -6.38 -19.04 5.25
C ALA A 17 -6.32 -17.84 6.21
N LYS A 18 -5.43 -16.88 5.92
CA LYS A 18 -5.38 -15.59 6.64
C LYS A 18 -6.77 -14.97 6.64
N SER A 19 -7.27 -14.64 7.84
CA SER A 19 -8.60 -14.08 8.03
C SER A 19 -8.74 -12.80 7.21
N THR A 20 -9.91 -12.58 6.59
CA THR A 20 -10.22 -11.31 5.93
C THR A 20 -9.99 -10.12 6.86
N ALA A 21 -10.18 -10.31 8.18
CA ALA A 21 -9.87 -9.30 9.19
C ALA A 21 -8.36 -8.99 9.31
N GLU A 22 -7.48 -9.96 9.16
CA GLU A 22 -6.02 -9.72 9.12
C GLU A 22 -5.62 -8.95 7.86
N LYS A 23 -6.26 -9.22 6.71
CA LYS A 23 -6.07 -8.41 5.49
C LYS A 23 -6.52 -6.97 5.71
N PHE A 24 -7.64 -6.75 6.40
CA PHE A 24 -8.10 -5.42 6.79
C PHE A 24 -7.14 -4.70 7.75
N LEU A 25 -6.58 -5.41 8.73
CA LEU A 25 -5.61 -4.86 9.69
C LEU A 25 -4.22 -4.61 9.07
N GLN A 26 -3.84 -5.37 8.04
CA GLN A 26 -2.62 -5.13 7.24
C GLN A 26 -2.68 -3.82 6.45
N HIS A 27 -3.86 -3.32 6.07
CA HIS A 27 -4.06 -2.02 5.41
C HIS A 27 -3.97 -0.83 6.38
N ASN A 28 -3.09 -0.88 7.39
CA ASN A 28 -2.81 0.26 8.26
C ASN A 28 -1.82 1.27 7.66
N VAL A 29 -1.29 0.98 6.47
CA VAL A 29 -0.40 1.87 5.75
C VAL A 29 -1.23 2.67 4.77
N ILE A 30 -1.44 3.95 5.08
CA ILE A 30 -2.10 4.89 4.17
C ILE A 30 -1.05 5.34 3.15
N THR A 31 -1.25 4.97 1.89
CA THR A 31 -0.43 5.47 0.79
C THR A 31 -1.03 6.79 0.29
N TYR A 32 -0.23 7.84 0.27
CA TYR A 32 -0.60 9.14 -0.29
C TYR A 32 0.02 9.34 -1.67
N GLU A 33 -0.79 9.81 -2.60
CA GLU A 33 -0.38 10.22 -3.95
C GLU A 33 -0.07 11.71 -3.93
N VAL A 34 1.18 12.06 -4.16
CA VAL A 34 1.65 13.45 -4.20
C VAL A 34 1.86 13.83 -5.64
N HIS A 35 0.99 14.70 -6.15
CA HIS A 35 1.12 15.30 -7.47
C HIS A 35 1.82 16.65 -7.37
N PHE A 36 2.87 16.83 -8.17
CA PHE A 36 3.64 18.07 -8.20
C PHE A 36 4.21 18.36 -9.58
N TYR A 37 4.60 19.62 -9.81
CA TYR A 37 5.48 19.98 -10.90
C TYR A 37 6.92 19.97 -10.41
N ASP A 38 7.82 19.37 -11.19
CA ASP A 38 9.26 19.49 -10.93
C ASP A 38 9.82 20.82 -11.44
N GLN A 39 11.15 20.98 -11.33
CA GLN A 39 11.82 22.22 -11.73
C GLN A 39 11.72 22.55 -13.21
N ASP A 40 11.49 21.53 -14.05
CA ASP A 40 11.31 21.65 -15.50
C ASP A 40 9.82 21.79 -15.88
N GLU A 41 8.96 22.12 -14.90
CA GLU A 41 7.50 22.24 -15.05
C GLU A 41 6.85 20.94 -15.53
N ARG A 42 7.51 19.79 -15.34
CA ARG A 42 6.96 18.49 -15.70
C ARG A 42 6.10 17.96 -14.57
N GLN A 43 4.88 17.55 -14.89
CA GLN A 43 4.00 16.92 -13.92
C GLN A 43 4.57 15.54 -13.55
N LYS A 44 4.72 15.31 -12.25
CA LYS A 44 5.17 14.04 -11.66
C LYS A 44 4.21 13.62 -10.54
N ILE A 45 4.25 12.33 -10.23
CA ILE A 45 3.50 11.71 -9.14
C ILE A 45 4.47 10.85 -8.36
N ASP A 46 4.42 10.95 -7.04
CA ASP A 46 5.08 10.02 -6.13
C ASP A 46 4.11 9.49 -5.09
N TRP A 47 4.44 8.31 -4.56
CA TRP A 47 3.64 7.61 -3.57
C TRP A 47 4.42 7.43 -2.28
N PHE A 48 3.82 7.88 -1.18
CA PHE A 48 4.43 7.85 0.15
C PHE A 48 3.54 7.16 1.16
N ASP A 49 4.13 6.23 1.92
CA ASP A 49 3.48 5.52 3.00
C ASP A 49 3.66 6.29 4.31
N VAL A 50 2.71 7.17 4.61
CA VAL A 50 2.77 8.09 5.76
C VAL A 50 1.41 8.22 6.42
N LYS A 51 1.34 8.86 7.59
CA LYS A 51 0.09 8.97 8.34
C LYS A 51 -0.75 10.17 7.89
N THR A 52 -0.10 11.22 7.41
CA THR A 52 -0.76 12.49 7.09
C THR A 52 -0.35 13.07 5.74
N GLU A 53 -1.23 13.85 5.12
CA GLU A 53 -0.94 14.59 3.89
C GLU A 53 0.26 15.55 4.02
N SER A 54 0.45 16.13 5.21
CA SER A 54 1.56 17.05 5.48
C SER A 54 2.90 16.32 5.47
N GLU A 55 2.95 15.11 6.06
CA GLU A 55 4.13 14.25 5.99
C GLU A 55 4.42 13.82 4.55
N ALA A 56 3.38 13.51 3.76
CA ALA A 56 3.53 13.11 2.36
C ALA A 56 4.17 14.23 1.55
N TRP A 57 3.64 15.45 1.70
CA TRP A 57 4.21 16.63 1.05
C TRP A 57 5.63 16.93 1.54
N SER A 58 5.88 16.82 2.85
CA SER A 58 7.21 17.06 3.39
C SER A 58 8.23 16.03 2.90
N ALA A 59 7.83 14.77 2.70
CA ALA A 59 8.66 13.73 2.10
C ALA A 59 8.99 14.07 0.63
N ALA A 60 8.00 14.45 -0.16
CA ALA A 60 8.21 14.87 -1.55
C ALA A 60 9.18 16.06 -1.66
N VAL A 61 9.02 17.09 -0.81
CA VAL A 61 9.95 18.23 -0.77
C VAL A 61 11.36 17.83 -0.34
N LYS A 62 11.50 16.80 0.51
CA LYS A 62 12.79 16.29 0.96
C LYS A 62 13.50 15.51 -0.16
N GLU A 63 12.76 14.76 -0.97
CA GLU A 63 13.32 13.97 -2.07
C GLU A 63 13.62 14.80 -3.32
N HIS A 64 12.71 15.68 -3.73
CA HIS A 64 12.81 16.45 -4.99
C HIS A 64 13.29 17.89 -4.80
N GLY A 65 13.44 18.33 -3.55
CA GLY A 65 13.85 19.68 -3.20
C GLY A 65 12.69 20.67 -3.08
N LYS A 66 13.02 21.88 -2.59
CA LYS A 66 12.02 22.94 -2.30
C LYS A 66 11.46 23.65 -3.53
N SER A 67 11.99 23.35 -4.71
CA SER A 67 11.60 23.96 -5.98
C SER A 67 10.41 23.26 -6.66
N ILE A 68 9.91 22.16 -6.09
CA ILE A 68 8.68 21.51 -6.56
C ILE A 68 7.45 22.35 -6.23
N GLN A 69 6.46 22.34 -7.12
CA GLN A 69 5.19 23.05 -6.91
C GLN A 69 4.07 22.05 -6.61
N LYS A 70 3.39 22.22 -5.47
CA LYS A 70 2.29 21.35 -5.05
C LYS A 70 1.12 21.49 -6.00
N ILE A 71 0.64 20.37 -6.55
CA ILE A 71 -0.63 20.33 -7.29
C ILE A 71 -1.73 19.82 -6.36
N ARG A 72 -1.59 18.59 -5.88
CA ARG A 72 -2.53 17.96 -4.95
C ARG A 72 -1.85 16.82 -4.18
N VAL A 73 -2.39 16.52 -3.01
CA VAL A 73 -2.04 15.32 -2.24
C VAL A 73 -3.35 14.62 -1.94
N THR A 74 -3.46 13.34 -2.26
CA THR A 74 -4.68 12.55 -2.07
C THR A 74 -4.34 11.21 -1.46
N VAL A 75 -5.25 10.65 -0.65
CA VAL A 75 -5.14 9.26 -0.20
C VAL A 75 -5.38 8.36 -1.40
N SER A 76 -4.50 7.37 -1.61
CA SER A 76 -4.70 6.37 -2.64
C SER A 76 -5.63 5.25 -2.17
N ASP A 77 -6.43 4.73 -3.09
CA ASP A 77 -7.24 3.53 -2.86
C ASP A 77 -6.39 2.24 -2.91
N ARG A 78 -5.13 2.34 -3.36
CA ARG A 78 -4.18 1.23 -3.50
C ARG A 78 -2.98 1.42 -2.59
N THR A 79 -2.39 0.30 -2.17
CA THR A 79 -1.11 0.30 -1.48
C THR A 79 0.03 0.62 -2.44
N ARG A 80 1.14 1.15 -1.92
CA ARG A 80 2.35 1.41 -2.71
C ARG A 80 2.86 0.16 -3.42
N ASP A 81 2.81 -1.00 -2.78
CA ASP A 81 3.23 -2.27 -3.40
C ASP A 81 2.35 -2.64 -4.60
N GLU A 82 1.03 -2.45 -4.50
CA GLU A 82 0.11 -2.67 -5.62
C GLU A 82 0.35 -1.70 -6.77
N ILE A 83 0.69 -0.45 -6.47
CA ILE A 83 1.01 0.57 -7.48
C ILE A 83 2.31 0.20 -8.20
N MET A 84 3.35 -0.17 -7.45
CA MET A 84 4.64 -0.59 -8.00
C MET A 84 4.56 -1.91 -8.79
N ALA A 85 3.54 -2.74 -8.54
CA ALA A 85 3.31 -3.97 -9.31
C ALA A 85 2.59 -3.72 -10.66
N LEU A 86 1.99 -2.54 -10.84
CA LEU A 86 1.26 -2.16 -12.07
C LEU A 86 2.09 -1.30 -13.03
N ASP A 87 3.16 -0.68 -12.54
CA ASP A 87 4.14 0.09 -13.31
C ASP A 87 5.15 -0.83 -14.02
#